data_AF-A0A0C5VFM7-F1
#
_entry.id   AF-A0A0C5VFM7-F1
#
_cell.length_a   1.000
_cell.length_b   1.000
_cell.length_c   1.000
_cell.angle_alpha   90.00
_cell.angle_beta   90.00
_cell.angle_gamma   90.00
#
_symmetry.space_group_name_H-M   'P 1'
#
loop_
_entity.id
_entity.type
_entity.pdbx_description
1 polymer ?
#
loop_
_entity_poly.entity_id
_entity_poly.type
_entity_poly.pdbx_seq_one_letter_code
_entity_poly.pdbx_strand_id
1 'polypeptide(L)' 'MTLTYQVIDATAEGWSFYPEHNVITSFTIDKKWTKSKIIDFYNNSLKNFDGIELYTVKSLSNKKLSTIIEEICCLASKP' A
#
# COMPACT_ATOMS: atom_id res chain seq x y z
N MET A 1 -7.30 21.58 7.12
CA MET A 1 -6.57 20.31 7.38
C MET A 1 -6.20 19.78 6.01
N THR A 2 -4.92 19.82 5.65
CA THR A 2 -4.50 19.34 4.33
C THR A 2 -4.62 17.82 4.29
N LEU A 3 -5.44 17.30 3.37
CA LEU A 3 -5.52 15.85 3.15
C LEU A 3 -4.15 15.38 2.66
N THR A 4 -3.56 14.41 3.36
CA THR A 4 -2.28 13.81 2.98
C THR A 4 -2.45 12.31 2.98
N TYR A 5 -1.95 11.64 1.94
CA TYR A 5 -2.00 10.19 1.82
C TYR A 5 -0.61 9.60 1.97
N GLN A 6 -0.52 8.47 2.67
CA GLN A 6 0.66 7.62 2.62
C GLN A 6 0.62 6.85 1.30
N VAL A 7 1.75 6.81 0.61
CA VAL A 7 1.91 6.08 -0.65
C VAL A 7 3.15 5.23 -0.58
N ILE A 8 3.15 4.13 -1.32
CA ILE A 8 4.25 3.19 -1.36
C ILE A 8 4.54 2.91 -2.83
N ASP A 9 5.81 2.93 -3.21
CA ASP A 9 6.20 2.57 -4.57
C ASP A 9 6.50 1.06 -4.74
N ALA A 10 6.85 0.65 -5.96
CA ALA A 10 7.15 -0.73 -6.30
C ALA A 10 8.37 -1.32 -5.55
N THR A 11 9.18 -0.47 -4.91
CA THR A 11 10.37 -0.87 -4.14
C THR A 11 10.11 -0.94 -2.63
N ALA A 12 8.86 -0.69 -2.20
CA ALA A 12 8.47 -0.49 -0.81
C ALA A 12 9.07 0.77 -0.15
N GLU A 13 9.48 1.75 -0.94
CA GLU A 13 9.79 3.07 -0.40
C GLU A 13 8.49 3.82 -0.11
N GLY A 14 8.44 4.46 1.06
CA GLY A 14 7.30 5.25 1.49
C GLY A 14 7.38 6.69 1.00
N TRP A 15 6.21 7.26 0.70
CA TRP A 15 6.04 8.60 0.19
C TRP A 15 4.81 9.27 0.83
N SER A 16 4.75 10.60 0.74
CA SER A 16 3.57 11.37 1.11
C SER A 16 3.03 12.11 -0.10
N PHE A 17 1.74 11.90 -0.38
CA PHE A 17 1.03 12.59 -1.45
C PHE A 17 0.13 13.68 -0.88
N TYR A 18 0.29 14.88 -1.42
CA TYR A 18 -0.47 16.08 -1.09
C TYR A 18 -1.33 16.44 -2.31
N PRO A 19 -2.60 15.98 -2.37
CA PRO A 19 -3.46 16.19 -3.53
C PRO A 19 -3.73 17.68 -3.80
N GLU A 20 -3.83 18.50 -2.75
CA GLU A 20 -4.04 19.95 -2.86
C GLU A 20 -2.96 20.64 -3.70
N HIS A 21 -1.75 20.10 -3.70
CA HIS A 21 -0.61 20.64 -4.44
C HIS A 21 -0.22 19.74 -5.62
N ASN A 22 -0.86 18.59 -5.77
CA ASN A 22 -0.46 17.53 -6.70
C ASN A 22 1.03 17.17 -6.59
N VAL A 23 1.54 17.07 -5.35
CA VAL A 23 2.96 16.79 -5.06
C VAL A 23 3.09 15.46 -4.33
N ILE A 24 4.03 14.63 -4.80
CA ILE A 24 4.57 13.51 -4.05
C ILE A 24 5.95 13.92 -3.52
N THR A 25 6.17 13.72 -2.23
CA THR A 25 7.44 14.01 -1.57
C THR A 25 7.91 12.81 -0.76
N SER A 26 9.22 12.66 -0.68
CA SER A 26 9.85 11.61 0.10
C SER A 26 9.76 11.90 1.61
N PHE A 27 9.19 13.03 2.03
CA PHE A 27 9.04 13.38 3.44
C PHE A 27 7.96 12.54 4.14
N THR A 28 8.33 11.31 4.50
CA THR A 28 7.51 10.36 5.25
C THR A 28 8.27 9.84 6.47
N ILE A 29 7.54 9.38 7.48
CA ILE A 29 8.09 8.76 8.69
C ILE A 29 8.66 7.37 8.36
N ASP A 30 7.92 6.57 7.60
CA ASP A 30 8.30 5.20 7.26
C ASP A 30 8.91 5.16 5.85
N LYS A 31 10.23 5.17 5.78
CA LYS A 31 10.99 5.17 4.52
C LYS A 31 11.05 3.81 3.83
N LYS A 32 11.07 2.71 4.59
CA LYS A 32 11.20 1.36 4.04
C LYS A 32 10.16 0.44 4.66
N TRP A 33 9.19 0.04 3.85
CA TRP A 33 8.06 -0.74 4.29
C TRP A 33 8.38 -2.23 4.27
N THR A 34 7.99 -2.94 5.32
CA THR A 34 8.04 -4.40 5.33
C THR A 34 6.86 -4.97 4.54
N LYS A 35 6.99 -6.20 4.05
CA LYS A 35 5.90 -6.92 3.37
C LYS A 35 4.63 -6.94 4.22
N SER A 36 4.75 -7.12 5.54
CA SER A 36 3.60 -7.13 6.46
C SER A 36 2.92 -5.76 6.52
N LYS A 37 3.69 -4.67 6.71
CA LYS A 37 3.13 -3.32 6.76
C LYS A 37 2.37 -2.95 5.48
N ILE A 38 2.87 -3.37 4.31
CA ILE A 38 2.20 -3.14 3.01
C ILE A 38 0.84 -3.85 2.97
N ILE A 39 0.80 -5.13 3.37
CA ILE A 39 -0.43 -5.91 3.42
C ILE A 39 -1.42 -5.29 4.40
N ASP A 40 -0.96 -4.91 5.59
CA ASP A 40 -1.79 -4.30 6.62
C ASP A 40 -2.35 -2.97 6.13
N PHE A 41 -1.54 -2.14 5.46
CA PHE A 41 -1.98 -0.87 4.89
C PHE A 41 -3.07 -1.04 3.83
N TYR A 42 -2.87 -1.96 2.89
CA TYR A 42 -3.88 -2.29 1.89
C TYR A 42 -5.17 -2.80 2.53
N ASN A 43 -5.09 -3.83 3.38
CA ASN A 43 -6.27 -4.42 4.01
C ASN A 43 -7.01 -3.42 4.92
N ASN A 44 -6.28 -2.54 5.62
CA ASN A 44 -6.88 -1.48 6.44
C ASN A 44 -7.61 -0.43 5.59
N SER A 45 -7.10 -0.11 4.40
CA SER A 45 -7.78 0.82 3.48
C SER A 45 -9.15 0.32 3.03
N LEU A 46 -9.37 -1.01 3.10
CA LEU A 46 -10.59 -1.68 2.68
C LEU A 46 -11.57 -1.99 3.81
N LYS A 47 -11.23 -1.67 5.08
CA LYS A 47 -12.04 -2.06 6.25
C LYS A 47 -13.51 -1.62 6.22
N ASN A 48 -13.82 -0.57 5.47
CA ASN A 48 -15.18 -0.01 5.37
C ASN A 48 -15.91 -0.44 4.07
N PHE A 49 -15.33 -1.33 3.28
CA PHE A 49 -15.88 -1.76 2.00
C PHE A 49 -16.36 -3.22 2.10
N ASP A 50 -17.68 -3.40 2.07
CA ASP A 50 -18.28 -4.73 2.07
C ASP A 50 -18.05 -5.46 0.75
N GLY A 51 -17.75 -6.76 0.83
CA GLY A 51 -17.58 -7.62 -0.34
C GLY A 51 -16.22 -7.54 -1.06
N ILE A 52 -15.27 -6.74 -0.56
CA ILE A 52 -13.93 -6.65 -1.15
C ILE A 52 -13.02 -7.77 -0.62
N GLU A 53 -12.28 -8.40 -1.54
CA GLU A 53 -11.30 -9.44 -1.24
C GLU A 53 -10.07 -8.85 -0.54
N LEU A 54 -9.80 -9.30 0.69
CA LEU A 54 -8.58 -8.94 1.42
C LEU A 54 -7.39 -9.74 0.90
N TYR A 55 -6.22 -9.11 0.87
CA TYR A 55 -5.00 -9.80 0.54
C TYR A 55 -4.60 -10.75 1.69
N THR A 56 -4.38 -12.03 1.37
CA THR A 56 -3.90 -13.03 2.32
C THR A 56 -2.71 -13.81 1.75
N VAL A 57 -1.79 -14.25 2.61
CA VAL A 57 -0.61 -15.02 2.20
C VAL A 57 -0.30 -16.12 3.21
N LYS A 58 -0.05 -17.34 2.71
CA LYS A 58 0.28 -18.50 3.55
C LYS A 58 1.67 -18.41 4.20
N SER A 59 2.65 -17.85 3.47
CA SER A 59 4.01 -17.64 3.97
C SER A 59 4.59 -16.34 3.40
N LEU A 60 4.85 -15.38 4.29
CA LEU A 60 5.37 -14.06 3.92
C LEU A 60 6.87 -14.08 3.60
N SER A 61 7.64 -14.94 4.28
CA SER A 61 9.09 -15.07 4.10
C SER A 61 9.43 -15.53 2.68
N ASN A 62 8.68 -16.51 2.16
CA ASN A 62 8.95 -17.15 0.87
C ASN A 62 8.47 -16.34 -0.34
N LYS A 63 7.65 -15.30 -0.14
CA LYS A 63 7.06 -14.52 -1.22
C LYS A 63 7.88 -13.28 -1.54
N LYS A 64 8.19 -13.02 -2.80
CA LYS A 64 8.93 -11.80 -3.22
C LYS A 64 8.08 -10.56 -3.00
N LEU A 65 8.73 -9.44 -2.70
CA LEU A 65 8.05 -8.15 -2.51
C LEU A 65 7.29 -7.72 -3.77
N SER A 66 7.94 -7.80 -4.94
CA SER A 66 7.33 -7.42 -6.22
C SER A 66 6.04 -8.20 -6.48
N THR A 67 6.04 -9.52 -6.24
CA THR A 67 4.83 -10.36 -6.36
C THR A 67 3.71 -9.91 -5.43
N ILE A 68 4.03 -9.52 -4.19
CA ILE A 68 3.01 -9.00 -3.26
C ILE A 68 2.40 -7.70 -3.81
N ILE A 69 3.23 -6.79 -4.30
CA ILE A 69 2.78 -5.51 -4.86
C ILE A 69 1.92 -5.74 -6.11
N GLU A 70 2.37 -6.57 -7.04
CA GLU A 70 1.63 -6.92 -8.27
C GLU A 70 0.25 -7.51 -7.96
N GLU A 71 0.18 -8.44 -7.02
CA GLU A 71 -1.09 -9.06 -6.62
C GLU A 71 -2.02 -8.04 -5.94
N ILE A 72 -1.50 -7.18 -5.05
CA ILE A 72 -2.29 -6.10 -4.45
C ILE A 72 -2.83 -5.15 -5.52
N CYS A 73 -2.00 -4.73 -6.49
CA CYS A 73 -2.44 -3.89 -7.59
C CYS A 73 -3.49 -4.58 -8.45
N CYS A 74 -3.34 -5.88 -8.71
CA CYS A 74 -4.32 -6.68 -9.43
C CYS A 74 -5.67 -6.72 -8.70
N LEU A 75 -5.67 -6.95 -7.38
CA LEU A 75 -6.88 -6.91 -6.55
C LEU A 75 -7.52 -5.52 -6.54
N ALA A 76 -6.72 -4.47 -6.37
CA ALA A 76 -7.20 -3.08 -6.34
C ALA A 76 -7.74 -2.59 -7.69
N SER A 77 -7.39 -3.26 -8.79
CA SER A 77 -7.85 -2.92 -10.14
C SER A 77 -9.12 -3.69 -10.56
N LYS A 78 -9.64 -4.59 -9.70
CA LYS A 78 -10.90 -5.28 -9.98
C LYS A 78 -12.06 -4.26 -9.88
N PRO A 79 -13.02 -4.30 -10.83
CA PRO A 79 -14.18 -3.40 -10.85
C PRO A 79 -15.18 -3.66 -9.72
#